data_AF-A0A7M3ZWY2-F1
#
_entry.id   AF-A0A7M3ZWY2-F1
#
_cell.length_a   1.000
_cell.length_b   1.000
_cell.length_c   1.000
_cell.angle_alpha   90.00
_cell.angle_beta   90.00
_cell.angle_gamma   90.00
#
_symmetry.space_group_name_H-M   'P 1'
#
loop_
_entity.id
_entity.type
_entity.pdbx_description
1 polymer ?
#
loop_
_entity_poly.entity_id
_entity_poly.type
_entity_poly.pdbx_seq_one_letter_code
_entity_poly.pdbx_strand_id
1 'polypeptide(L)'
;MSGQVEMTNPVDTSVGGMRGHLLRRGVHLAMIGIPYLYFELGDGLADGLGIELPQVVAGVVLLALVLEGLRLRMGLTVFGQRDYEANQVSALAWGAVGV
;
A
#
# COMPACT_ATOMS: atom_id res chain seq x y z
N MET A 1 -6.97 -25.60 6.40
CA MET A 1 -8.05 -24.76 5.84
C MET A 1 -7.66 -24.42 4.42
N SER A 2 -8.50 -24.69 3.42
CA SER A 2 -8.25 -24.24 2.05
C SER A 2 -8.29 -22.70 2.06
N GLY A 3 -7.14 -22.05 2.05
CA GLY A 3 -7.01 -20.58 2.09
C GLY A 3 -7.49 -19.88 0.81
N GLN A 4 -8.24 -20.58 -0.03
CA GLN A 4 -8.82 -20.04 -1.25
C GLN A 4 -10.10 -19.31 -0.87
N VAL A 5 -10.01 -17.98 -0.86
CA VAL A 5 -11.15 -17.08 -0.70
C VAL A 5 -12.09 -17.31 -1.89
N GLU A 6 -13.37 -17.52 -1.62
CA GLU A 6 -14.38 -17.63 -2.67
C GLU A 6 -14.36 -16.38 -3.56
N MET A 7 -14.37 -16.59 -4.89
CA MET A 7 -14.37 -15.51 -5.88
C MET A 7 -15.71 -14.78 -5.85
N THR A 8 -15.84 -13.91 -4.86
CA THR A 8 -17.01 -13.08 -4.57
C THR A 8 -16.84 -11.70 -5.19
N ASN A 9 -17.96 -10.99 -5.36
CA ASN A 9 -17.93 -9.64 -5.90
C ASN A 9 -17.02 -8.73 -5.03
N PRO A 10 -16.00 -8.07 -5.61
CA PRO A 10 -15.11 -7.19 -4.88
C PRO A 10 -15.81 -6.04 -4.15
N VAL A 11 -16.95 -5.58 -4.67
CA VAL A 11 -17.74 -4.51 -4.07
C VAL A 11 -18.33 -4.97 -2.75
N ASP A 12 -18.89 -6.17 -2.72
CA ASP A 12 -19.61 -6.71 -1.56
C ASP A 12 -18.67 -7.07 -0.41
N THR A 13 -17.40 -7.34 -0.73
CA THR A 13 -16.36 -7.71 0.24
C THR A 13 -15.47 -6.56 0.68
N SER A 14 -15.58 -5.38 0.05
CA SER A 14 -14.78 -4.20 0.41
C SER A 14 -15.45 -3.41 1.53
N VAL A 15 -14.68 -3.03 2.55
CA VAL A 15 -15.10 -2.04 3.55
C VAL A 15 -15.46 -0.75 2.82
N GLY A 16 -16.73 -0.34 2.92
CA GLY A 16 -17.25 0.83 2.21
C GLY A 16 -17.90 0.56 0.85
N GLY A 17 -18.11 -0.71 0.48
CA GLY A 17 -18.84 -1.11 -0.71
C GLY A 17 -18.25 -0.52 -1.99
N MET A 18 -19.09 0.04 -2.86
CA MET A 18 -18.67 0.63 -4.13
C MET A 18 -17.69 1.80 -3.94
N ARG A 19 -17.88 2.61 -2.89
CA ARG A 19 -16.98 3.75 -2.60
C ARG A 19 -15.60 3.27 -2.19
N GLY A 20 -15.53 2.21 -1.38
CA GLY A 20 -14.27 1.54 -1.03
C GLY A 20 -13.61 0.94 -2.27
N HIS A 21 -14.40 0.29 -3.13
CA HIS A 21 -13.90 -0.27 -4.38
C HIS A 21 -13.28 0.80 -5.29
N LEU A 22 -13.98 1.92 -5.50
CA LEU A 22 -13.48 3.03 -6.31
C LEU A 22 -12.21 3.64 -5.73
N LEU A 23 -12.13 3.82 -4.40
CA LEU A 23 -10.91 4.30 -3.77
C LEU A 23 -9.73 3.37 -4.04
N ARG A 24 -9.91 2.05 -3.87
CA ARG A 24 -8.87 1.06 -4.13
C ARG A 24 -8.35 1.15 -5.57
N ARG A 25 -9.27 1.29 -6.54
CA ARG A 25 -8.90 1.46 -7.96
C ARG A 25 -8.16 2.78 -8.17
N GLY A 26 -8.62 3.87 -7.56
CA GLY A 26 -7.95 5.16 -7.59
C GLY A 26 -6.52 5.09 -7.08
N VAL A 27 -6.29 4.47 -5.91
CA VAL A 27 -4.95 4.28 -5.35
C VAL A 27 -4.08 3.45 -6.29
N HIS A 28 -4.61 2.35 -6.85
CA HIS A 28 -3.86 1.51 -7.77
C HIS A 28 -3.42 2.27 -9.04
N LEU A 29 -4.31 3.08 -9.62
CA LEU A 29 -3.97 3.93 -10.76
C LEU A 29 -2.98 5.02 -10.38
N ALA A 30 -3.13 5.62 -9.20
CA ALA A 30 -2.23 6.66 -8.70
C ALA A 30 -0.78 6.17 -8.51
N MET A 31 -0.55 4.85 -8.43
CA MET A 31 0.81 4.29 -8.38
C MET A 31 1.66 4.65 -9.61
N ILE A 32 1.06 5.05 -10.73
CA ILE A 32 1.79 5.62 -11.88
C ILE A 32 2.59 6.89 -11.51
N GLY A 33 2.21 7.56 -10.42
CA GLY A 33 2.95 8.70 -9.89
C GLY A 33 4.28 8.33 -9.26
N ILE A 34 4.53 7.07 -8.89
CA ILE A 34 5.77 6.66 -8.21
C ILE A 34 7.01 6.95 -9.07
N PRO A 35 7.07 6.57 -10.37
CA PRO A 35 8.18 6.98 -11.25
C PRO A 35 8.38 8.49 -11.31
N TYR A 36 7.31 9.28 -11.40
CA TYR A 36 7.41 10.73 -11.42
C TYR A 36 7.99 11.28 -10.10
N LEU A 37 7.49 10.79 -8.95
CA LEU A 37 8.03 11.15 -7.64
C LEU A 37 9.51 10.80 -7.51
N TYR A 38 9.94 9.65 -8.03
CA TYR A 38 11.33 9.21 -7.96
C TYR A 38 12.25 10.03 -8.88
N PHE A 39 11.91 10.17 -10.16
CA PHE A 39 12.81 10.77 -11.15
C PHE A 39 12.75 12.30 -11.19
N GLU A 40 11.58 12.91 -10.94
CA GLU A 40 11.44 14.37 -11.04
C GLU A 40 11.60 15.06 -9.68
N LEU A 41 11.08 14.45 -8.61
CA LEU A 41 11.03 15.08 -7.29
C LEU A 41 12.01 14.45 -6.27
N GLY A 42 12.58 13.29 -6.60
CA GLY A 42 13.36 12.48 -5.67
C GLY A 42 14.63 13.19 -5.21
N ASP A 43 15.44 13.66 -6.14
CA ASP A 43 16.71 14.34 -5.83
C ASP A 43 16.46 15.62 -5.01
N GLY A 44 15.46 16.43 -5.37
CA GLY A 44 15.12 17.63 -4.60
C GLY A 44 14.65 17.33 -3.17
N LEU A 45 13.92 16.23 -2.96
CA LEU A 45 13.55 15.77 -1.62
C LEU A 45 14.76 15.27 -0.83
N ALA A 46 15.65 14.52 -1.48
CA ALA A 46 16.88 14.00 -0.89
C ALA A 46 17.80 15.14 -0.43
N ASP A 47 18.03 16.12 -1.31
CA ASP A 47 18.80 17.34 -1.01
C ASP A 47 18.19 18.13 0.16
N GLY A 48 16.86 18.30 0.16
CA GLY A 48 16.16 19.02 1.23
C GLY A 48 16.26 18.33 2.61
N LEU A 49 16.49 17.02 2.63
CA LEU A 49 16.70 16.22 3.83
C LEU A 49 18.20 16.02 4.16
N GLY A 50 19.10 16.41 3.26
CA GLY A 50 20.55 16.18 3.41
C GLY A 50 20.93 14.70 3.41
N ILE A 51 20.22 13.87 2.66
CA ILE A 51 20.45 12.42 2.53
C ILE A 51 20.47 12.02 1.06
N GLU A 52 20.97 10.83 0.76
CA GLU A 52 20.99 10.29 -0.60
C GLU A 52 19.58 9.77 -1.00
N LEU A 53 19.23 9.88 -2.28
CA LEU A 53 17.93 9.40 -2.80
C LEU A 53 17.62 7.93 -2.40
N PRO A 54 18.56 6.97 -2.44
CA PRO A 54 18.32 5.61 -1.95
C PRO A 54 17.92 5.55 -0.46
N GLN A 55 18.40 6.48 0.37
CA GLN A 55 18.03 6.54 1.79
C GLN A 55 16.59 7.04 1.97
N VAL A 56 16.14 7.97 1.12
CA VAL A 56 14.72 8.38 1.06
C VAL A 56 13.84 7.17 0.73
N VAL A 57 14.20 6.43 -0.33
CA VAL A 57 13.45 5.24 -0.75
C VAL A 57 13.42 4.18 0.34
N ALA A 58 14.57 3.86 0.93
CA ALA A 58 14.66 2.93 2.05
C ALA A 58 13.79 3.38 3.23
N GLY A 59 13.78 4.67 3.54
CA GLY A 59 12.91 5.25 4.57
C GLY A 59 11.42 5.04 4.28
N VAL A 60 10.99 5.28 3.04
CA VAL A 60 9.60 5.05 2.60
C VAL A 60 9.22 3.57 2.70
N VAL A 61 10.09 2.65 2.25
CA VAL A 61 9.88 1.20 2.34
C VAL A 61 9.78 0.76 3.80
N LEU A 62 10.71 1.17 4.65
CA LEU A 62 10.69 0.83 6.08
C LEU A 62 9.44 1.38 6.77
N LEU A 63 9.03 2.61 6.45
CA LEU A 63 7.78 3.19 6.97
C LEU A 63 6.57 2.35 6.53
N ALA A 64 6.49 1.95 5.26
CA ALA A 64 5.41 1.11 4.76
C ALA A 64 5.35 -0.25 5.49
N LEU A 65 6.50 -0.87 5.75
CA LEU A 65 6.58 -2.13 6.50
C LEU A 65 6.18 -1.99 7.96
N VAL A 66 6.58 -0.89 8.63
CA VAL A 66 6.17 -0.61 10.02
C VAL A 66 4.66 -0.40 10.09
N LEU A 67 4.09 0.41 9.19
CA LEU A 67 2.65 0.65 9.13
C LEU A 67 1.87 -0.64 8.82
N GLU A 68 2.39 -1.48 7.93
CA GLU A 68 1.79 -2.79 7.64
C GLU A 68 1.81 -3.71 8.86
N GLY A 69 2.93 -3.78 9.58
CA GLY A 69 3.05 -4.56 10.81
C GLY A 69 2.09 -4.09 11.90
N LEU A 70 1.93 -2.77 12.05
CA LEU A 70 0.96 -2.18 12.98
C LEU A 70 -0.48 -2.51 12.57
N ARG A 71 -0.81 -2.39 11.28
CA ARG A 71 -2.14 -2.71 10.74
C ARG A 71 -2.51 -4.17 11.00
N LEU A 72 -1.60 -5.10 10.73
CA LEU A 72 -1.77 -6.52 10.99
C LEU A 72 -1.92 -6.82 12.49
N ARG A 73 -1.10 -6.20 13.34
CA ARG A 73 -1.16 -6.37 14.80
C ARG A 73 -2.51 -5.95 15.38
N MET A 74 -3.10 -4.91 14.83
CA MET A 74 -4.41 -4.40 15.26
C MET A 74 -5.60 -5.07 14.55
N GLY A 75 -5.34 -5.94 13.54
CA GLY A 75 -6.39 -6.56 12.73
C GLY A 75 -7.24 -5.55 11.95
N LEU A 76 -6.64 -4.42 11.55
CA LEU A 76 -7.39 -3.33 10.91
C LEU A 76 -7.60 -3.58 9.43
N THR A 77 -8.83 -3.34 8.99
CA THR A 77 -9.21 -3.19 7.59
C THR A 77 -9.46 -1.73 7.30
N VAL A 78 -8.64 -1.16 6.42
CA VAL A 78 -8.78 0.23 5.99
C VAL A 78 -9.93 0.32 4.99
N PHE A 79 -10.60 1.47 4.92
CA PHE A 79 -11.61 1.74 3.90
C PHE A 79 -11.06 1.43 2.49
N GLY A 80 -11.77 0.60 1.72
CA GLY A 80 -11.33 0.09 0.41
C GLY A 80 -10.51 -1.21 0.44
N GLN A 81 -10.14 -1.70 1.61
CA GLN A 81 -9.64 -3.06 1.81
C GLN A 81 -10.79 -4.04 2.04
N ARG A 82 -10.52 -5.34 1.86
CA ARG A 82 -11.49 -6.40 2.14
C ARG A 82 -11.35 -6.95 3.55
N ASP A 83 -12.41 -7.51 4.10
CA ASP A 83 -12.43 -7.97 5.50
C ASP A 83 -11.33 -9.00 5.82
N TYR A 84 -11.04 -9.90 4.88
CA TYR A 84 -9.97 -10.89 5.06
C TYR A 84 -8.56 -10.28 4.99
N GLU A 85 -8.40 -9.08 4.43
CA GLU A 85 -7.10 -8.39 4.35
C GLU A 85 -6.62 -7.91 5.74
N ALA A 86 -7.50 -7.91 6.77
CA ALA A 86 -7.15 -7.65 8.18
C ALA A 86 -5.91 -8.44 8.66
N ASN A 87 -5.75 -9.67 8.16
CA ASN A 87 -4.76 -10.63 8.63
C ASN A 87 -3.74 -11.04 7.55
N GLN A 88 -3.74 -10.39 6.38
CA GLN A 88 -2.84 -10.71 5.27
C GLN A 88 -1.96 -9.53 4.92
N VAL A 89 -0.68 -9.78 4.60
CA VAL A 89 0.25 -8.75 4.15
C VAL A 89 -0.31 -8.08 2.88
N SER A 90 -0.38 -6.75 2.90
CA SER A 90 -0.94 -5.97 1.79
C SER A 90 -0.09 -6.04 0.52
N ALA A 91 -0.74 -5.88 -0.64
CA ALA A 91 -0.04 -5.87 -1.93
C ALA A 91 1.00 -4.74 -2.05
N LEU A 92 0.76 -3.61 -1.37
CA LEU A 92 1.73 -2.50 -1.32
C LEU A 92 3.00 -2.90 -0.56
N ALA A 93 2.85 -3.56 0.59
CA ALA A 93 3.99 -4.08 1.35
C ALA A 93 4.76 -5.15 0.56
N TRP A 94 4.07 -6.04 -0.15
CA TRP A 94 4.73 -6.98 -1.07
C TRP A 94 5.49 -6.27 -2.19
N GLY A 95 4.90 -5.24 -2.78
CA GLY A 95 5.58 -4.40 -3.77
C GLY A 95 6.82 -3.73 -3.21
N ALA A 96 6.75 -3.22 -1.98
CA ALA A 96 7.87 -2.55 -1.32
C ALA A 96 9.06 -3.49 -1.02
N VAL A 97 8.81 -4.78 -0.77
CA VAL A 97 9.86 -5.80 -0.56
C VAL A 97 10.41 -6.33 -1.89
N GLY A 98 9.61 -6.32 -2.95
CA GLY A 98 9.98 -6.88 -4.26
C GLY A 98 10.85 -5.98 -5.14
N VAL A 99 11.00 -4.69 -4.78
CA VAL A 99 11.89 -3.73 -5.44
C VAL A 99 13.29 -3.84 -4.86
#